data_AF-A0A930S8F1-F1
#
_entry.id   AF-A0A930S8F1-F1
#
_cell.length_a   1.000
_cell.length_b   1.000
_cell.length_c   1.000
_cell.angle_alpha   90.00
_cell.angle_beta   90.00
_cell.angle_gamma   90.00
#
_symmetry.space_group_name_H-M   'P 1'
#
loop_
_entity.id
_entity.type
_entity.pdbx_description
1 polymer ?
#
loop_
_entity_poly.entity_id
_entity_poly.type
_entity_poly.pdbx_seq_one_letter_code
_entity_poly.pdbx_strand_id
1 'polypeptide(L)'
;EKIALRGLSVENLAQDMQDIAGLRVMVQFVDDVDEVLALLRRRSDMTIVSERDYIRNRKHSGYRSYHVIVSYPVDTIDGRKEILAEIQIRTLAMNFWATIEHSLNYKYQGNFPEEIKLRLETTARMAYELDEEMRKIRDDIRDAQLLFDPINRTLKDSVGNSDDTDEDLFG
;
A
#
# COMPACT_ATOMS: atom_id res chain seq x y z
N GLU A 1 -16.88 0.99 17.70
CA GLU A 1 -16.22 2.27 18.08
C GLU A 1 -16.50 3.44 17.14
N LYS A 2 -16.19 3.39 15.83
CA LYS A 2 -16.47 4.52 14.89
C LYS A 2 -17.94 4.96 14.85
N ILE A 3 -18.88 4.03 15.03
CA ILE A 3 -20.34 4.26 15.06
C ILE A 3 -20.75 5.11 16.28
N ALA A 4 -20.18 4.82 17.45
CA ALA A 4 -20.48 5.51 18.70
C ALA A 4 -19.85 6.92 18.76
N LEU A 5 -18.69 7.11 18.12
CA LEU A 5 -18.00 8.40 18.02
C LEU A 5 -18.66 9.40 17.04
N ARG A 6 -19.52 8.92 16.13
CA ARG A 6 -20.15 9.77 15.09
C ARG A 6 -21.67 9.87 15.17
N GLY A 7 -22.32 9.21 16.14
CA GLY A 7 -23.77 9.35 16.37
C GLY A 7 -24.64 8.92 15.18
N LEU A 8 -24.22 7.88 14.44
CA LEU A 8 -24.94 7.42 13.25
C LEU A 8 -25.95 6.32 13.61
N SER A 9 -27.19 6.45 13.14
CA SER A 9 -28.20 5.38 13.15
C SER A 9 -27.76 4.25 12.20
N VAL A 10 -28.18 3.01 12.50
CA VAL A 10 -27.82 1.81 11.73
C VAL A 10 -28.20 1.92 10.24
N GLU A 11 -29.23 2.72 9.94
CA GLU A 11 -29.75 2.96 8.58
C GLU A 11 -28.85 3.89 7.74
N ASN A 12 -28.14 4.84 8.36
CA ASN A 12 -27.20 5.74 7.66
C ASN A 12 -25.78 5.16 7.58
N LEU A 13 -25.54 4.02 8.23
CA LEU A 13 -24.22 3.39 8.30
C LEU A 13 -23.73 2.91 6.93
N ALA A 14 -24.64 2.49 6.06
CA ALA A 14 -24.30 2.00 4.72
C ALA A 14 -23.95 3.13 3.74
N GLN A 15 -24.44 4.35 3.96
CA GLN A 15 -24.20 5.50 3.08
C GLN A 15 -23.06 6.40 3.55
N ASP A 16 -22.89 6.60 4.87
CA ASP A 16 -21.91 7.55 5.41
C ASP A 16 -20.58 6.92 5.83
N MET A 17 -20.51 5.59 5.87
CA MET A 17 -19.29 4.89 6.26
C MET A 17 -18.44 4.63 5.01
N GLN A 18 -17.57 5.59 4.69
CA GLN A 18 -16.57 5.50 3.61
C GLN A 18 -15.60 4.31 3.74
N ASP A 19 -15.65 3.58 4.85
CA ASP A 19 -14.79 2.44 5.19
C ASP A 19 -15.55 1.09 5.27
N ILE A 20 -16.67 0.91 4.56
CA ILE A 20 -17.38 -0.39 4.52
C ILE A 20 -16.48 -1.47 3.88
N ALA A 21 -15.76 -1.10 2.82
CA ALA A 21 -14.77 -1.95 2.16
C ALA A 21 -13.40 -1.26 2.21
N GLY A 22 -12.41 -1.92 2.82
CA GLY A 22 -11.04 -1.44 2.91
C GLY A 22 -10.08 -2.40 2.20
N LEU A 23 -9.39 -1.92 1.17
CA LEU A 23 -8.34 -2.67 0.47
C LEU A 23 -6.98 -2.07 0.80
N ARG A 24 -5.97 -2.94 0.91
CA ARG A 24 -4.58 -2.52 1.06
C ARG A 24 -3.73 -3.10 -0.05
N VAL A 25 -3.14 -2.22 -0.84
CA VAL A 25 -2.20 -2.58 -1.91
C VAL A 25 -0.79 -2.31 -1.40
N MET A 26 0.00 -3.37 -1.32
CA MET A 26 1.39 -3.31 -0.89
C MET A 26 2.29 -3.20 -2.12
N VAL A 27 3.12 -2.16 -2.15
CA VAL A 27 4.11 -1.93 -3.21
C VAL A 27 5.52 -2.05 -2.65
N GLN A 28 6.51 -2.29 -3.51
CA GLN A 28 7.90 -2.40 -3.08
C GLN A 28 8.52 -1.02 -2.89
N PHE A 29 8.30 -0.12 -3.84
CA PHE A 29 8.90 1.21 -3.86
C PHE A 29 7.85 2.32 -3.77
N VAL A 30 8.29 3.51 -3.40
CA VAL A 30 7.42 4.70 -3.35
C VAL A 30 6.94 5.09 -4.75
N ASP A 31 7.77 4.94 -5.79
CA ASP A 31 7.39 5.26 -7.17
C ASP A 31 6.29 4.34 -7.71
N ASP A 32 6.25 3.08 -7.27
CA ASP A 32 5.21 2.12 -7.66
C ASP A 32 3.81 2.61 -7.26
N VAL A 33 3.71 3.51 -6.27
CA VAL A 33 2.44 4.13 -5.89
C VAL A 33 1.84 4.91 -7.06
N ASP A 34 2.64 5.70 -7.77
CA ASP A 34 2.18 6.47 -8.92
C ASP A 34 1.79 5.54 -10.09
N GLU A 35 2.49 4.42 -10.28
CA GLU A 35 2.15 3.39 -11.26
C GLU A 35 0.79 2.73 -10.95
N VAL A 36 0.56 2.33 -9.69
CA VAL A 36 -0.72 1.77 -9.24
C VAL A 36 -1.85 2.79 -9.41
N LEU A 37 -1.62 4.07 -9.07
CA LEU A 37 -2.62 5.12 -9.26
C LEU A 37 -2.98 5.31 -10.73
N ALA A 38 -2.01 5.26 -11.64
CA ALA A 38 -2.26 5.33 -13.07
C ALA A 38 -3.08 4.13 -13.57
N LEU A 39 -2.88 2.94 -13.01
CA LEU A 39 -3.71 1.76 -13.30
C LEU A 39 -5.14 1.94 -12.77
N LEU A 40 -5.32 2.37 -11.52
CA LEU A 40 -6.64 2.62 -10.93
C LEU A 40 -7.44 3.66 -11.72
N ARG A 41 -6.81 4.75 -12.17
CA ARG A 41 -7.46 5.80 -12.97
C ARG A 41 -7.91 5.34 -14.37
N ARG A 42 -7.30 4.26 -14.90
CA ARG A 42 -7.65 3.70 -16.22
C ARG A 42 -8.76 2.67 -16.17
N ARG A 43 -9.15 2.22 -14.97
CA ARG A 43 -10.21 1.24 -14.77
C ARG A 43 -11.58 1.85 -15.10
N SER A 44 -12.43 1.07 -15.77
CA SER A 44 -13.79 1.47 -16.13
C SER A 44 -14.87 0.85 -15.25
N ASP A 45 -14.51 -0.11 -14.40
CA ASP A 45 -15.39 -0.80 -13.46
C ASP A 45 -15.55 -0.06 -12.13
N MET A 46 -14.83 1.04 -11.91
CA MET A 46 -14.91 1.85 -10.71
C MET A 46 -14.69 3.33 -11.01
N THR A 47 -15.18 4.21 -10.15
CA THR A 47 -14.97 5.66 -10.26
C THR A 47 -14.24 6.18 -9.04
N ILE A 48 -13.16 6.93 -9.24
CA ILE A 48 -12.44 7.59 -8.14
C ILE A 48 -13.26 8.78 -7.65
N VAL A 49 -13.59 8.78 -6.36
CA VAL A 49 -14.36 9.83 -5.68
C VAL A 49 -13.42 10.84 -5.01
N SER A 50 -12.33 10.37 -4.41
CA SER A 50 -11.38 11.22 -3.69
C SER A 50 -10.00 10.58 -3.60
N GLU A 51 -8.95 11.39 -3.64
CA GLU A 51 -7.57 10.96 -3.44
C GLU A 51 -6.93 11.79 -2.33
N ARG A 52 -6.14 11.14 -1.45
CA ARG A 52 -5.40 11.81 -0.36
C ARG A 52 -3.97 11.27 -0.32
N ASP A 53 -3.03 12.17 -0.60
CA ASP A 53 -1.59 11.87 -0.61
C ASP A 53 -0.94 12.24 0.73
N TYR A 54 -0.76 11.25 1.62
CA TYR A 54 0.02 11.41 2.86
C TYR A 54 1.49 11.01 2.71
N ILE A 55 1.94 10.65 1.50
CA ILE A 55 3.34 10.34 1.22
C ILE A 55 4.09 11.67 1.04
N ARG A 56 3.55 12.54 0.18
CA ARG A 56 4.06 13.88 -0.09
C ARG A 56 3.64 14.86 1.01
N ASN A 57 2.41 14.77 1.52
CA ASN A 57 1.91 15.63 2.62
C ASN A 57 1.87 14.86 3.95
N ARG A 58 3.02 14.69 4.58
CA ARG A 58 3.16 13.88 5.80
C ARG A 58 2.42 14.50 6.97
N LYS A 59 1.79 13.67 7.79
CA LYS A 59 1.28 14.10 9.09
C LYS A 59 2.45 14.32 10.05
N HIS A 60 2.24 15.17 11.05
CA HIS A 60 3.22 15.43 12.10
C HIS A 60 3.64 14.14 12.85
N SER A 61 2.75 13.14 12.91
CA SER A 61 3.05 11.83 13.51
C SER A 61 4.05 10.98 12.72
N GLY A 62 4.44 11.35 11.50
CA GLY A 62 5.28 10.53 10.62
C GLY A 62 4.51 9.54 9.74
N TYR A 63 3.17 9.54 9.83
CA TYR A 63 2.30 8.68 9.02
C TYR A 63 2.43 8.94 7.52
N ARG A 64 2.58 7.85 6.75
CA ARG A 64 2.70 7.85 5.28
C ARG A 64 1.81 6.75 4.68
N SER A 65 1.01 7.13 3.69
CA SER A 65 0.14 6.25 2.90
C SER A 65 -0.49 7.06 1.76
N TYR A 66 -0.89 6.41 0.67
CA TYR A 66 -1.79 7.03 -0.31
C TYR A 66 -3.19 6.43 -0.14
N HIS A 67 -4.23 7.27 -0.06
CA HIS A 67 -5.62 6.80 0.07
C HIS A 67 -6.43 7.19 -1.16
N VAL A 68 -7.16 6.24 -1.71
CA VAL A 68 -8.08 6.45 -2.83
C VAL A 68 -9.46 5.95 -2.40
N ILE A 69 -10.45 6.82 -2.42
CA ILE A 69 -11.85 6.45 -2.22
C ILE A 69 -12.46 6.22 -3.60
N VAL A 70 -13.04 5.04 -3.82
CA VAL A 70 -13.70 4.66 -5.07
C VAL A 70 -15.17 4.32 -4.85
N SER A 71 -16.01 4.66 -5.82
CA SER A 71 -17.36 4.10 -5.97
C SER A 71 -17.25 2.85 -6.84
N TYR A 72 -17.75 1.74 -6.32
CA TYR A 72 -17.73 0.45 -6.99
C TYR A 72 -19.16 -0.11 -7.11
N PRO A 73 -19.67 -0.35 -8.32
CA PRO A 73 -20.93 -1.06 -8.53
C PRO A 73 -20.79 -2.54 -8.17
N VAL A 74 -21.66 -3.02 -7.29
CA VAL A 74 -21.80 -4.45 -6.97
C VAL A 74 -23.20 -4.91 -7.35
N ASP A 75 -23.28 -5.96 -8.15
CA ASP A 75 -24.55 -6.64 -8.44
C ASP A 75 -24.90 -7.58 -7.28
N THR A 76 -26.06 -7.36 -6.65
CA THR A 76 -26.60 -8.24 -5.61
C THR A 76 -27.92 -8.87 -6.06
N ILE A 77 -28.44 -9.82 -5.28
CA ILE A 77 -29.76 -10.44 -5.55
C ILE A 77 -30.91 -9.42 -5.57
N ASP A 78 -30.74 -8.27 -4.90
CA ASP A 78 -31.72 -7.19 -4.83
C ASP A 78 -31.49 -6.11 -5.91
N GLY A 79 -30.53 -6.32 -6.81
CA GLY A 79 -30.13 -5.39 -7.85
C GLY A 79 -28.74 -4.76 -7.64
N ARG A 80 -28.37 -3.87 -8.56
CA ARG A 80 -27.08 -3.18 -8.55
C ARG A 80 -27.04 -2.12 -7.46
N LYS A 81 -26.00 -2.15 -6.62
CA LYS A 81 -25.75 -1.16 -5.55
C LYS A 81 -24.36 -0.58 -5.71
N GLU A 82 -24.25 0.74 -5.63
CA GLU A 82 -22.95 1.43 -5.53
C GLU A 82 -22.47 1.39 -4.08
N ILE A 83 -21.24 0.95 -3.87
CA ILE A 83 -20.59 0.98 -2.56
C ILE A 83 -19.34 1.85 -2.60
N LEU A 84 -18.99 2.46 -1.47
CA LEU A 84 -17.72 3.14 -1.30
C LEU A 84 -16.67 2.17 -0.76
N ALA A 85 -15.49 2.18 -1.37
CA ALA A 85 -14.33 1.45 -0.92
C ALA A 85 -13.12 2.37 -0.77
N GLU A 86 -12.34 2.16 0.28
CA GLU A 86 -11.04 2.82 0.49
C GLU A 86 -9.92 1.87 0.06
N ILE A 87 -9.09 2.33 -0.88
CA ILE A 87 -7.86 1.66 -1.30
C ILE A 87 -6.68 2.42 -0.70
N GLN A 88 -5.92 1.73 0.16
CA GLN A 88 -4.70 2.26 0.75
C GLN A 88 -3.48 1.65 0.05
N ILE A 89 -2.63 2.48 -0.52
CA ILE A 89 -1.39 2.06 -1.20
C ILE A 89 -0.21 2.42 -0.29
N ARG A 90 0.65 1.43 0.01
CA ARG A 90 1.77 1.59 0.97
C ARG A 90 2.98 0.74 0.58
N THR A 91 4.19 1.22 0.91
CA THR A 91 5.37 0.36 0.96
C THR A 91 5.32 -0.57 2.17
N LEU A 92 6.14 -1.64 2.15
CA LEU A 92 6.31 -2.53 3.31
C LEU A 92 6.66 -1.77 4.58
N ALA A 93 7.61 -0.81 4.50
CA ALA A 93 8.04 -0.01 5.63
C ALA A 93 6.91 0.88 6.17
N MET A 94 6.15 1.55 5.28
CA MET A 94 4.98 2.35 5.66
C MET A 94 3.91 1.51 6.37
N ASN A 95 3.60 0.32 5.83
CA ASN A 95 2.60 -0.55 6.41
C ASN A 95 3.02 -1.08 7.79
N PHE A 96 4.29 -1.48 7.93
CA PHE A 96 4.83 -1.93 9.20
C PHE A 96 4.69 -0.84 10.27
N TRP A 97 5.18 0.36 9.99
CA TRP A 97 5.10 1.49 10.91
C TRP A 97 3.66 1.85 11.27
N ALA A 98 2.78 1.99 10.28
CA ALA A 98 1.40 2.38 10.50
C ALA A 98 0.57 1.33 11.26
N THR A 99 0.92 0.04 11.14
CA THR A 99 0.27 -1.02 11.92
C THR A 99 0.64 -0.92 13.39
N ILE A 100 1.92 -0.68 13.70
CA ILE A 100 2.39 -0.51 15.08
C ILE A 100 1.80 0.76 15.71
N GLU A 101 1.84 1.88 14.98
CA GLU A 101 1.24 3.14 15.44
C GLU A 101 -0.24 2.95 15.76
N HIS A 102 -0.99 2.27 14.89
CA HIS A 102 -2.40 2.03 15.09
C HIS A 102 -2.68 1.17 16.34
N SER A 103 -1.93 0.09 16.54
CA SER A 103 -2.06 -0.76 17.73
C SER A 103 -1.74 0.00 19.03
N LEU A 104 -0.72 0.85 19.02
CA LEU A 104 -0.39 1.70 20.16
C LEU A 104 -1.47 2.77 20.37
N ASN A 105 -1.95 3.39 19.30
CA ASN A 105 -2.98 4.42 19.36
C ASN A 105 -4.27 3.87 19.98
N TYR A 106 -4.63 2.61 19.67
CA TYR A 106 -5.75 1.91 20.28
C TYR A 106 -5.54 1.71 21.79
N LYS A 107 -4.35 1.26 22.22
CA LYS A 107 -4.05 1.04 23.64
C LYS A 107 -4.02 2.34 24.46
N TYR A 108 -3.43 3.40 23.91
CA TYR A 108 -3.21 4.67 24.60
C TYR A 108 -4.29 5.72 24.31
N GLN A 109 -5.27 5.42 23.45
CA GLN A 109 -6.33 6.34 23.00
C GLN A 109 -5.79 7.69 22.50
N GLY A 110 -4.63 7.67 21.81
CA GLY A 110 -3.92 8.86 21.35
C GLY A 110 -3.10 9.62 22.40
N ASN A 111 -3.21 9.27 23.68
CA ASN A 111 -2.39 9.86 24.75
C ASN A 111 -1.12 9.04 25.00
N PHE A 112 -0.21 9.08 24.03
CA PHE A 112 1.05 8.35 24.12
C PHE A 112 1.99 8.95 25.17
N PRO A 113 2.68 8.11 25.97
CA PRO A 113 3.84 8.54 26.74
C PRO A 113 4.89 9.18 25.83
N GLU A 114 5.60 10.19 26.33
CA GLU A 114 6.57 10.97 25.55
C GLU A 114 7.67 10.09 24.93
N GLU A 115 8.16 9.09 25.68
CA GLU A 115 9.13 8.11 25.18
C GLU A 115 8.60 7.34 23.95
N ILE A 116 7.32 6.93 23.98
CA ILE A 116 6.70 6.18 22.88
C ILE A 116 6.50 7.08 21.66
N LYS A 117 6.10 8.35 21.86
CA LYS A 117 6.01 9.34 20.77
C LYS A 117 7.35 9.50 20.07
N LEU A 118 8.42 9.72 20.84
CA LEU A 118 9.77 9.91 20.29
C LEU A 118 10.25 8.67 19.53
N ARG A 119 9.98 7.46 20.05
CA ARG A 119 10.31 6.19 19.36
C ARG A 119 9.50 6.03 18.07
N LEU A 120 8.22 6.39 18.05
CA LEU A 120 7.38 6.33 16.85
C LEU A 120 7.86 7.32 15.78
N GLU A 121 8.18 8.55 16.15
CA GLU A 121 8.74 9.55 15.23
C GLU A 121 10.11 9.10 14.68
N THR A 122 10.97 8.56 15.54
CA THR A 122 12.29 8.05 15.13
C THR A 122 12.17 6.90 14.15
N THR A 123 11.30 5.94 14.43
CA THR A 123 11.06 4.79 13.53
C THR A 123 10.36 5.20 12.24
N ALA A 124 9.51 6.23 12.25
CA ALA A 124 8.92 6.80 11.03
C ALA A 124 10.00 7.36 10.10
N ARG A 125 10.99 8.07 10.68
CA ARG A 125 12.14 8.60 9.96
C ARG A 125 13.03 7.48 9.41
N MET A 126 13.35 6.46 10.21
CA MET A 126 14.16 5.33 9.74
C MET A 126 13.46 4.54 8.62
N ALA A 127 12.14 4.32 8.74
CA ALA A 127 11.36 3.70 7.68
C ALA A 127 11.35 4.54 6.40
N TYR A 128 11.45 5.86 6.51
CA TYR A 128 11.54 6.75 5.36
C TYR A 128 12.90 6.66 4.69
N GLU A 129 13.98 6.72 5.48
CA GLU A 129 15.34 6.57 4.99
C GLU A 129 15.54 5.21 4.31
N LEU A 130 14.98 4.13 4.89
CA LEU A 130 14.99 2.81 4.25
C LEU A 130 14.32 2.81 2.87
N ASP A 131 13.11 3.36 2.77
CA ASP A 131 12.41 3.45 1.48
C ASP A 131 13.23 4.26 0.45
N GLU A 132 13.85 5.38 0.86
CA GLU A 132 14.67 6.21 -0.04
C GLU A 132 15.97 5.55 -0.47
N GLU A 133 16.68 4.86 0.43
CA GLU A 133 17.90 4.13 0.05
C GLU A 133 17.59 2.99 -0.90
N MET A 134 16.52 2.22 -0.64
CA MET A 134 16.09 1.15 -1.54
C MET A 134 15.60 1.69 -2.88
N ARG A 135 15.00 2.88 -2.90
CA ARG A 135 14.58 3.55 -4.15
C ARG A 135 15.77 3.90 -5.05
N LYS A 136 16.92 4.29 -4.50
CA LYS A 136 18.12 4.66 -5.31
C LYS A 136 18.67 3.48 -6.12
N ILE A 137 18.52 2.27 -5.59
CA ILE A 137 18.96 1.02 -6.23
C ILE A 137 17.79 0.25 -6.86
N ARG A 138 16.63 0.90 -7.04
CA ARG A 138 15.41 0.28 -7.55
C ARG A 138 15.62 -0.36 -8.92
N ASP A 139 16.30 0.33 -9.82
CA ASP A 139 16.46 -0.13 -11.20
C ASP A 139 17.34 -1.40 -11.24
N ASP A 140 18.44 -1.43 -10.46
CA ASP A 140 19.27 -2.63 -10.27
C ASP A 140 18.47 -3.80 -9.67
N ILE A 141 17.60 -3.52 -8.68
CA ILE A 141 16.73 -4.54 -8.07
C ILE A 141 15.72 -5.08 -9.08
N ARG A 142 15.09 -4.21 -9.87
CA ARG A 142 14.11 -4.62 -10.89
C ARG A 142 14.78 -5.47 -11.97
N ASP A 143 15.97 -5.08 -12.44
CA ASP A 143 16.73 -5.85 -13.41
C ASP A 143 17.10 -7.24 -12.88
N ALA A 144 17.56 -7.32 -11.63
CA ALA A 144 17.82 -8.59 -10.96
C ALA A 144 16.54 -9.44 -10.84
N GLN A 145 15.41 -8.86 -10.42
CA GLN A 145 14.14 -9.58 -10.29
C GLN A 145 13.64 -10.13 -11.64
N LEU A 146 13.78 -9.37 -12.73
CA LEU A 146 13.38 -9.80 -14.09
C LEU A 146 14.19 -11.00 -14.58
N LEU A 147 15.45 -11.14 -14.14
CA LEU A 147 16.31 -12.29 -14.44
C LEU A 147 15.86 -13.57 -13.72
N PHE A 148 15.21 -13.45 -12.55
CA PHE A 148 14.77 -14.57 -11.72
C PHE A 148 13.27 -14.86 -11.81
N ASP A 149 12.49 -14.05 -12.54
CA ASP A 149 11.05 -14.24 -12.69
C ASP A 149 10.77 -15.58 -13.40
N PRO A 150 10.09 -16.56 -12.77
CA PRO A 150 9.93 -17.92 -13.30
C PRO A 150 9.26 -17.96 -14.68
N ILE A 151 8.51 -16.92 -15.06
CA ILE A 151 7.92 -16.76 -16.38
C ILE A 151 9.01 -16.58 -17.46
N ASN A 152 10.03 -15.75 -17.19
CA ASN A 152 11.16 -15.56 -18.10
C ASN A 152 12.07 -16.78 -18.15
N ARG A 153 12.19 -17.53 -17.04
CA ARG A 153 12.93 -18.80 -17.02
C ARG A 153 12.29 -19.82 -17.96
N THR A 154 10.96 -19.93 -17.94
CA THR A 154 10.23 -20.83 -18.84
C THR A 154 10.40 -20.44 -20.31
N LEU A 155 10.43 -19.14 -20.63
CA LEU A 155 10.67 -18.64 -22.00
C LEU A 155 12.13 -18.84 -22.46
N LYS A 156 13.13 -18.61 -21.59
CA LYS A 156 14.53 -18.92 -21.88
C LYS A 156 14.78 -20.42 -22.04
N ASP A 157 14.09 -21.25 -21.25
CA ASP A 157 14.24 -22.71 -21.30
C ASP A 157 13.49 -23.34 -22.50
N SER A 158 12.46 -22.67 -23.05
CA SER A 158 11.71 -23.15 -24.22
C SER A 158 12.20 -22.60 -25.56
N VAL A 159 12.99 -21.52 -25.56
CA VAL A 159 13.79 -21.07 -26.71
C VAL A 159 15.21 -21.57 -26.51
N GLY A 160 15.42 -22.88 -26.69
CA GLY A 160 16.74 -23.48 -26.59
C GLY A 160 17.71 -22.82 -27.58
N ASN A 161 18.84 -22.35 -27.05
CA ASN A 161 20.09 -22.47 -27.75
C ASN A 161 21.12 -23.04 -26.78
N SER A 162 21.57 -24.25 -27.12
CA SER A 162 22.83 -24.83 -26.69
C SER A 162 23.96 -23.81 -26.87
N ASP A 163 24.66 -23.49 -25.80
CA ASP A 163 26.10 -23.28 -25.86
C ASP A 163 26.70 -23.64 -24.50
N ASP A 164 27.67 -24.55 -24.59
CA ASP A 164 28.42 -25.19 -23.55
C ASP A 164 29.37 -24.21 -22.82
N THR A 165 29.81 -24.67 -21.64
CA THR A 165 31.07 -24.35 -20.94
C THR A 165 31.29 -22.95 -20.36
N ASP A 166 31.34 -22.91 -19.03
CA ASP A 166 32.49 -22.48 -18.20
C ASP A 166 32.14 -22.89 -16.76
N GLU A 167 32.48 -24.11 -16.31
CA GLU A 167 33.74 -24.43 -15.60
C GLU A 167 34.23 -23.32 -14.65
N ASP A 168 34.10 -23.61 -13.35
CA ASP A 168 34.99 -23.24 -12.26
C ASP A 168 35.73 -21.89 -12.32
N LEU A 169 35.23 -20.89 -11.60
CA LEU A 169 36.07 -19.83 -11.07
C LEU A 169 35.78 -19.53 -9.59
N PHE A 170 36.58 -20.23 -8.76
CA PHE A 170 37.08 -19.87 -7.43
C PHE A 170 36.09 -19.96 -6.25
N GLY A 171 36.40 -20.65 -5.14
CA GLY A 171 37.71 -20.89 -4.53
C GLY A 171 37.80 -20.05 -3.27
#